data_AF-A0A093E062-F1
#
_entry.id   AF-A0A093E062-F1
#
_cell.length_a   1.000
_cell.length_b   1.000
_cell.length_c   1.000
_cell.angle_alpha   90.00
_cell.angle_beta   90.00
_cell.angle_gamma   90.00
#
_symmetry.space_group_name_H-M   'P 1'
#
loop_
_entity.id
_entity.type
_entity.pdbx_description
1 polymer ?
#
loop_
_entity_poly.entity_id
_entity_poly.type
_entity_poly.pdbx_seq_one_letter_code
_entity_poly.pdbx_strand_id
1 'polypeptide(L)'
;MKGRKKGCSLPLTFILLICINGHATTDLDDSEEEDVLGAPLPPLKLGHSVCAMKADEGPCKAIHIRYYFNIQSRECEIFEYGGCHGNENNFLTREECQKMCVVKGYFNVGGYLNASLVLIFQEKPNFCFHEKDPGICRGYFSRYFYNKETKICEVFKYGGCLGNQNNFKNLEECQATCQVNCKLL
;
A
#
# COMPACT_ATOMS: atom_id res chain seq x y z
N MET A 1 40.30 1.98 25.75
CA MET A 1 40.19 1.26 27.04
C MET A 1 38.72 1.22 27.44
N LYS A 2 38.14 0.07 27.82
CA LYS A 2 36.69 -0.08 28.04
C LYS A 2 36.38 -0.89 29.30
N GLY A 3 36.01 -0.19 30.38
CA GLY A 3 35.08 -0.55 31.47
C GLY A 3 35.23 -1.85 32.30
N ARG A 4 34.96 -1.73 33.61
CA ARG A 4 34.35 -2.79 34.45
C ARG A 4 33.78 -2.15 35.74
N LYS A 5 32.45 -2.23 35.95
CA LYS A 5 31.70 -3.05 36.95
C LYS A 5 31.85 -2.57 38.41
N LYS A 6 30.86 -2.49 39.32
CA LYS A 6 29.42 -2.81 39.51
C LYS A 6 29.28 -3.55 40.87
N GLY A 7 28.33 -3.14 41.74
CA GLY A 7 27.96 -3.80 43.02
C GLY A 7 28.61 -3.11 44.24
N CYS A 8 27.95 -2.52 45.26
CA CYS A 8 26.64 -2.65 45.95
C CYS A 8 26.73 -3.39 47.31
N SER A 9 26.33 -2.73 48.40
CA SER A 9 26.19 -3.29 49.77
C SER A 9 25.15 -2.49 50.58
N LEU A 10 24.42 -3.15 51.48
CA LEU A 10 23.28 -2.60 52.26
C LEU A 10 23.69 -2.08 53.66
N PRO A 11 22.75 -1.44 54.39
CA PRO A 11 22.21 -2.02 55.62
C PRO A 11 20.66 -2.03 55.63
N LEU A 12 19.94 -3.07 56.10
CA LEU A 12 19.88 -3.75 57.42
C LEU A 12 18.88 -3.06 58.38
N THR A 13 18.02 -3.86 59.02
CA THR A 13 16.80 -3.58 59.86
C THR A 13 15.47 -3.85 59.12
N PHE A 14 14.45 -4.54 59.66
CA PHE A 14 14.26 -5.19 60.98
C PHE A 14 13.47 -6.52 60.77
N ILE A 15 13.55 -7.49 61.71
CA ILE A 15 12.92 -8.84 61.61
C ILE A 15 11.74 -8.95 62.59
N LEU A 16 10.66 -9.65 62.21
CA LEU A 16 9.82 -10.64 62.96
C LEU A 16 8.44 -10.78 62.26
N LEU A 17 8.02 -11.92 61.69
CA LEU A 17 7.51 -13.19 62.26
C LEU A 17 5.97 -13.28 62.43
N ILE A 18 5.40 -14.40 61.90
CA ILE A 18 4.10 -15.08 62.23
C ILE A 18 2.79 -14.49 61.61
N CYS A 19 1.80 -15.27 61.10
CA CYS A 19 1.81 -16.57 60.37
C CYS A 19 0.42 -16.99 59.77
N ILE A 20 0.41 -17.89 58.76
CA ILE A 20 -0.64 -18.81 58.21
C ILE A 20 -2.14 -18.41 57.98
N ASN A 21 -2.58 -18.64 56.74
CA ASN A 21 -3.90 -19.13 56.24
C ASN A 21 -5.23 -18.40 56.55
N GLY A 22 -5.88 -17.92 55.47
CA GLY A 22 -7.32 -17.59 55.36
C GLY A 22 -7.73 -17.50 53.88
N HIS A 23 -8.97 -17.85 53.54
CA HIS A 23 -9.42 -18.03 52.13
C HIS A 23 -10.75 -17.31 51.86
N ALA A 24 -11.03 -17.05 50.58
CA ALA A 24 -12.33 -16.72 49.94
C ALA A 24 -12.76 -15.24 49.74
N THR A 25 -13.64 -15.10 48.73
CA THR A 25 -14.44 -13.94 48.22
C THR A 25 -13.63 -12.76 47.65
N THR A 26 -13.46 -12.61 46.33
CA THR A 26 -14.41 -12.24 45.24
C THR A 26 -14.82 -10.77 45.23
N ASP A 27 -14.49 -10.08 44.13
CA ASP A 27 -15.33 -9.18 43.31
C ASP A 27 -14.44 -8.83 42.07
N LEU A 28 -14.81 -9.22 40.85
CA LEU A 28 -15.64 -8.42 39.92
C LEU A 28 -15.05 -7.03 39.63
N ASP A 29 -13.86 -6.99 39.01
CA ASP A 29 -13.49 -5.86 38.16
C ASP A 29 -14.10 -6.08 36.76
N ASP A 30 -14.83 -5.07 36.30
CA ASP A 30 -15.58 -5.09 35.05
C ASP A 30 -14.61 -5.22 33.87
N SER A 31 -14.79 -6.25 33.05
CA SER A 31 -14.10 -6.31 31.76
C SER A 31 -14.81 -5.34 30.82
N GLU A 32 -14.46 -4.05 30.93
CA GLU A 32 -14.77 -3.07 29.89
C GLU A 32 -14.12 -3.57 28.58
N GLU A 33 -14.93 -4.24 27.77
CA GLU A 33 -14.65 -4.58 26.39
C GLU A 33 -14.71 -3.27 25.60
N GLU A 34 -13.68 -2.42 25.79
CA GLU A 34 -13.51 -1.15 25.10
C GLU A 34 -13.27 -1.44 23.61
N ASP A 35 -14.37 -1.49 22.87
CA ASP A 35 -14.42 -1.75 21.44
C ASP A 35 -13.49 -0.80 20.69
N VAL A 36 -12.42 -1.34 20.11
CA VAL A 36 -11.32 -0.58 19.48
C VAL A 36 -11.72 -0.08 18.08
N LEU A 37 -12.86 0.60 17.99
CA LEU A 37 -13.34 1.28 16.78
C LEU A 37 -12.78 2.70 16.69
N GLY A 38 -11.60 2.84 16.09
CA GLY A 38 -11.09 4.18 15.81
C GLY A 38 -9.68 4.32 15.27
N ALA A 39 -8.98 3.25 14.91
CA ALA A 39 -7.67 3.40 14.25
C ALA A 39 -7.85 4.14 12.90
N PRO A 40 -7.32 5.38 12.74
CA PRO A 40 -7.53 6.14 11.52
C PRO A 40 -6.85 5.44 10.35
N LEU A 41 -7.65 4.92 9.43
CA LEU A 41 -7.17 4.12 8.30
C LEU A 41 -6.09 4.89 7.52
N PRO A 42 -4.90 4.29 7.27
CA PRO A 42 -3.75 5.00 6.69
C PRO A 42 -4.12 5.67 5.36
N PRO A 43 -3.53 6.82 5.01
CA PRO A 43 -3.92 7.55 3.79
C PRO A 43 -3.82 6.65 2.55
N LEU A 44 -4.93 6.54 1.80
CA LEU A 44 -4.99 5.75 0.58
C LEU A 44 -3.94 6.23 -0.43
N LYS A 45 -2.93 5.40 -0.68
CA LYS A 45 -2.08 5.52 -1.87
C LYS A 45 -2.70 4.68 -2.97
N LEU A 46 -3.61 5.28 -3.72
CA LEU A 46 -4.22 4.62 -4.86
C LEU A 46 -3.17 4.41 -5.96
N GLY A 47 -3.06 3.18 -6.44
CA GLY A 47 -1.99 2.79 -7.38
C GLY A 47 -2.25 3.19 -8.82
N HIS A 48 -3.51 3.51 -9.16
CA HIS A 48 -3.99 3.87 -10.49
C HIS A 48 -5.16 4.87 -10.33
N SER A 49 -5.27 5.89 -11.17
CA SER A 49 -6.32 6.92 -11.05
C SER A 49 -7.72 6.43 -11.41
N VAL A 50 -7.79 5.43 -12.31
CA VAL A 50 -8.98 4.63 -12.65
C VAL A 50 -9.80 4.30 -11.42
N CYS A 51 -9.14 3.79 -10.38
CA CYS A 51 -9.75 3.33 -9.16
C CYS A 51 -10.44 4.43 -8.32
N ALA A 52 -10.25 5.71 -8.64
CA ALA A 52 -10.94 6.82 -7.98
C ALA A 52 -12.21 7.29 -8.72
N MET A 53 -12.47 6.77 -9.92
CA MET A 53 -13.70 7.04 -10.64
C MET A 53 -14.87 6.37 -9.90
N LYS A 54 -16.09 6.90 -10.01
CA LYS A 54 -17.28 6.24 -9.47
C LYS A 54 -17.66 5.05 -10.35
N ALA A 55 -18.42 4.10 -9.80
CA ALA A 55 -19.21 3.18 -10.63
C ALA A 55 -20.04 3.98 -11.65
N ASP A 56 -20.09 3.50 -12.88
CA ASP A 56 -20.84 4.12 -13.98
C ASP A 56 -21.53 3.03 -14.79
N GLU A 57 -22.85 2.97 -14.63
CA GLU A 57 -23.72 1.99 -15.28
C GLU A 57 -23.77 2.21 -16.81
N GLY A 58 -23.48 3.42 -17.29
CA GLY A 58 -23.70 3.80 -18.69
C GLY A 58 -25.18 3.90 -19.09
N PRO A 59 -25.48 4.20 -20.37
CA PRO A 59 -26.85 4.43 -20.84
C PRO A 59 -27.59 3.15 -21.24
N CYS A 60 -26.88 2.04 -21.49
CA CYS A 60 -27.50 0.75 -21.84
C CYS A 60 -28.22 0.10 -20.65
N LYS A 61 -29.06 -0.91 -20.93
CA LYS A 61 -29.98 -1.53 -19.97
C LYS A 61 -29.86 -3.06 -19.86
N ALA A 62 -28.72 -3.63 -20.27
CA ALA A 62 -28.38 -4.99 -19.90
C ALA A 62 -27.85 -5.02 -18.46
N ILE A 63 -28.00 -6.14 -17.75
CA ILE A 63 -27.48 -6.29 -16.39
C ILE A 63 -26.20 -7.13 -16.45
N HIS A 64 -25.04 -6.49 -16.32
CA HIS A 64 -23.76 -7.16 -16.14
C HIS A 64 -23.24 -6.86 -14.74
N ILE A 65 -23.14 -7.89 -13.89
CA ILE A 65 -22.49 -7.74 -12.58
C ILE A 65 -21.00 -7.54 -12.80
N ARG A 66 -20.48 -6.42 -12.30
CA ARG A 66 -19.08 -5.99 -12.42
C ARG A 66 -18.56 -5.51 -11.08
N TYR A 67 -17.24 -5.44 -10.94
CA TYR A 67 -16.59 -4.89 -9.76
C TYR A 67 -16.06 -3.48 -10.03
N TYR A 68 -16.16 -2.59 -9.05
CA TYR A 68 -15.50 -1.29 -9.02
C TYR A 68 -14.82 -1.09 -7.68
N PHE A 69 -13.75 -0.29 -7.63
CA PHE A 69 -13.13 0.10 -6.38
C PHE A 69 -13.87 1.30 -5.78
N ASN A 70 -14.45 1.12 -4.59
CA ASN A 70 -15.06 2.18 -3.82
C ASN A 70 -14.01 2.81 -2.89
N ILE A 71 -13.66 4.07 -3.14
CA ILE A 71 -12.67 4.80 -2.33
C ILE A 71 -13.11 5.09 -0.89
N GLN A 72 -14.41 5.01 -0.57
CA GLN A 72 -14.96 5.29 0.76
C GLN A 72 -14.80 4.08 1.69
N SER A 73 -15.31 2.91 1.27
CA SER A 73 -15.12 1.63 1.96
C SER A 73 -13.70 1.08 1.81
N ARG A 74 -13.00 1.49 0.74
CA ARG A 74 -11.67 0.99 0.31
C ARG A 74 -11.70 -0.44 -0.22
N GLU A 75 -12.86 -0.89 -0.66
CA GLU A 75 -13.08 -2.25 -1.16
C GLU A 75 -13.42 -2.31 -2.64
N CYS A 76 -13.29 -3.51 -3.20
CA CYS A 76 -13.84 -3.85 -4.52
C CYS A 76 -15.26 -4.38 -4.34
N GLU A 77 -16.24 -3.54 -4.69
CA GLU A 77 -17.68 -3.77 -4.54
C GLU A 77 -18.31 -4.12 -5.89
N ILE A 78 -19.46 -4.78 -5.86
CA ILE A 78 -20.23 -5.07 -7.08
C ILE A 78 -21.12 -3.88 -7.49
N PHE A 79 -21.34 -3.73 -8.79
CA PHE A 79 -22.35 -2.84 -9.36
C PHE A 79 -22.96 -3.43 -10.64
N GLU A 80 -24.11 -2.90 -11.06
CA GLU A 80 -24.75 -3.26 -12.32
C GLU A 80 -24.21 -2.36 -13.46
N TYR A 81 -23.50 -2.96 -14.41
CA TYR A 81 -23.07 -2.27 -15.62
C TYR A 81 -24.05 -2.54 -16.76
N GLY A 82 -24.55 -1.45 -17.36
CA GLY A 82 -25.56 -1.43 -18.43
C GLY A 82 -25.14 -2.12 -19.73
N GLY A 83 -23.84 -2.40 -19.91
CA GLY A 83 -23.28 -3.10 -21.07
C GLY A 83 -22.64 -2.21 -22.13
N CYS A 84 -22.74 -0.88 -22.03
CA CYS A 84 -22.06 0.06 -22.93
C CYS A 84 -21.64 1.36 -22.22
N HIS A 85 -20.64 2.05 -22.78
CA HIS A 85 -19.97 3.22 -22.19
C HIS A 85 -19.40 2.91 -20.79
N GLY A 86 -19.75 3.69 -19.76
CA GLY A 86 -19.11 3.60 -18.45
C GLY A 86 -17.71 4.20 -18.41
N ASN A 87 -16.94 3.82 -17.39
CA ASN A 87 -15.53 4.18 -17.23
C ASN A 87 -14.67 2.97 -16.84
N GLU A 88 -13.36 3.20 -16.67
CA GLU A 88 -12.35 2.16 -16.49
C GLU A 88 -12.40 1.47 -15.11
N ASN A 89 -13.11 2.02 -14.11
CA ASN A 89 -13.32 1.38 -12.80
C ASN A 89 -14.38 0.27 -12.89
N ASN A 90 -14.17 -0.68 -13.79
CA ASN A 90 -15.13 -1.69 -14.21
C ASN A 90 -14.40 -2.99 -14.55
N PHE A 91 -14.27 -3.87 -13.57
CA PHE A 91 -13.54 -5.13 -13.63
C PHE A 91 -14.49 -6.32 -13.68
N LEU A 92 -14.08 -7.43 -14.31
CA LEU A 92 -14.91 -8.62 -14.40
C LEU A 92 -14.88 -9.42 -13.09
N THR A 93 -13.75 -9.41 -12.39
CA THR A 93 -13.52 -10.14 -11.14
C THR A 93 -13.10 -9.22 -9.99
N ARG A 94 -13.33 -9.67 -8.75
CA ARG A 94 -12.89 -8.95 -7.55
C ARG A 94 -11.37 -8.89 -7.50
N GLU A 95 -10.71 -9.94 -7.97
CA GLU A 95 -9.27 -10.14 -8.00
C GLU A 95 -8.59 -9.17 -8.98
N GLU A 96 -9.16 -8.94 -10.16
CA GLU A 96 -8.72 -7.90 -11.10
C GLU A 96 -8.79 -6.50 -10.47
N CYS A 97 -9.94 -6.16 -9.88
CA CYS A 97 -10.13 -4.89 -9.18
C CYS A 97 -9.12 -4.73 -8.04
N GLN A 98 -8.94 -5.75 -7.19
CA GLN A 98 -8.01 -5.69 -6.06
C GLN A 98 -6.57 -5.54 -6.55
N LYS A 99 -6.17 -6.29 -7.58
CA LYS A 99 -4.83 -6.19 -8.17
C LYS A 99 -4.54 -4.81 -8.76
N MET A 100 -5.54 -4.16 -9.37
CA MET A 100 -5.41 -2.82 -9.94
C MET A 100 -5.43 -1.73 -8.86
N CYS A 101 -6.32 -1.84 -7.87
CA CYS A 101 -6.68 -0.73 -7.01
C CYS A 101 -6.17 -0.82 -5.57
N VAL A 102 -6.00 -2.02 -5.03
CA VAL A 102 -5.52 -2.23 -3.66
C VAL A 102 -4.00 -2.32 -3.66
N VAL A 103 -3.35 -1.18 -3.42
CA VAL A 103 -1.92 -1.14 -3.12
C VAL A 103 -1.68 -1.79 -1.76
N LYS A 104 -1.38 -3.09 -1.77
CA LYS A 104 -0.82 -3.78 -0.60
C LYS A 104 0.47 -3.05 -0.22
N GLY A 105 0.48 -2.44 0.96
CA GLY A 105 1.62 -1.69 1.45
C GLY A 105 2.81 -2.61 1.67
N TYR A 106 3.69 -2.71 0.68
CA TYR A 106 5.02 -3.28 0.85
C TYR A 106 5.81 -2.36 1.78
N PHE A 107 5.65 -2.60 3.09
CA PHE A 107 6.61 -2.15 4.08
C PHE A 107 7.96 -2.76 3.72
N ASN A 108 8.85 -1.94 3.16
CA ASN A 108 10.29 -2.22 3.20
C ASN A 108 10.78 -2.03 4.64
N VAL A 109 10.39 -2.95 5.54
CA VAL A 109 11.22 -3.24 6.71
C VAL A 109 12.42 -4.01 6.16
N GLY A 110 13.63 -3.46 6.30
CA GLY A 110 14.82 -4.05 5.68
C GLY A 110 15.05 -5.50 6.11
N GLY A 111 15.05 -6.43 5.16
CA GLY A 111 15.20 -7.86 5.46
C GLY A 111 15.12 -8.77 4.23
N TYR A 112 16.27 -9.01 3.60
CA TYR A 112 16.66 -10.19 2.81
C TYR A 112 15.57 -11.14 2.28
N LEU A 113 15.42 -11.22 0.95
CA LEU A 113 14.87 -12.43 0.31
C LEU A 113 15.98 -13.46 0.14
N ASN A 114 15.96 -14.52 0.96
CA ASN A 114 16.88 -15.65 0.87
C ASN A 114 16.26 -16.82 0.09
N ALA A 115 16.54 -16.90 -1.21
CA ALA A 115 16.46 -18.15 -1.97
C ALA A 115 17.44 -18.09 -3.15
N SER A 116 18.45 -18.96 -3.14
CA SER A 116 19.57 -18.91 -4.09
C SER A 116 19.19 -19.30 -5.52
N LEU A 117 19.00 -18.30 -6.40
CA LEU A 117 19.46 -18.36 -7.80
C LEU A 117 19.57 -16.94 -8.39
N VAL A 118 20.62 -16.21 -8.02
CA VAL A 118 20.91 -14.89 -8.60
C VAL A 118 21.52 -15.07 -10.00
N LEU A 119 20.67 -15.06 -11.03
CA LEU A 119 21.10 -14.91 -12.43
C LEU A 119 20.77 -13.50 -12.94
N ILE A 120 21.62 -12.55 -12.57
CA ILE A 120 22.08 -11.41 -13.38
C ILE A 120 21.04 -10.69 -14.26
N PHE A 121 19.85 -10.37 -13.72
CA PHE A 121 18.99 -9.33 -14.29
C PHE A 121 18.38 -8.50 -13.16
N GLN A 122 18.63 -7.19 -13.16
CA GLN A 122 17.76 -6.25 -12.46
C GLN A 122 16.46 -6.18 -13.26
N GLU A 123 15.51 -7.06 -12.94
CA GLU A 123 14.16 -6.92 -13.46
C GLU A 123 13.58 -5.59 -12.97
N LYS A 124 13.17 -4.78 -13.93
CA LYS A 124 12.59 -3.46 -13.68
C LYS A 124 11.35 -3.64 -12.80
N PRO A 125 11.12 -2.80 -11.77
CA PRO A 125 9.93 -2.87 -10.94
C PRO A 125 8.66 -2.97 -11.78
N ASN A 126 7.68 -3.78 -11.35
CA ASN A 126 6.50 -4.07 -12.17
C ASN A 126 5.74 -2.81 -12.63
N PHE A 127 5.74 -1.75 -11.81
CA PHE A 127 5.15 -0.47 -12.18
C PHE A 127 5.80 0.20 -13.40
N CYS A 128 7.05 -0.08 -13.73
CA CYS A 128 7.68 0.44 -14.95
C CYS A 128 6.93 0.00 -16.22
N PHE A 129 6.12 -1.07 -16.16
CA PHE A 129 5.31 -1.54 -17.29
C PHE A 129 3.88 -0.97 -17.30
N HIS A 130 3.52 -0.14 -16.30
CA HIS A 130 2.26 0.61 -16.29
C HIS A 130 2.33 1.75 -17.31
N GLU A 131 1.18 2.21 -17.78
CA GLU A 131 1.11 3.32 -18.74
C GLU A 131 1.21 4.67 -18.05
N LYS A 132 1.45 5.75 -18.79
CA LYS A 132 1.33 7.12 -18.26
C LYS A 132 -0.09 7.36 -17.76
N ASP A 133 -0.24 7.80 -16.53
CA ASP A 133 -1.55 8.10 -15.93
C ASP A 133 -1.61 9.57 -15.49
N PRO A 134 -2.28 10.44 -16.27
CA PRO A 134 -2.45 11.86 -15.94
C PRO A 134 -3.24 12.10 -14.64
N GLY A 135 -4.08 11.16 -14.20
CA GLY A 135 -5.02 11.38 -13.11
C GLY A 135 -6.18 12.33 -13.44
N ILE A 136 -7.14 12.43 -12.52
CA ILE A 136 -8.38 13.20 -12.71
C ILE A 136 -8.21 14.72 -12.57
N CYS A 137 -7.10 15.17 -11.95
CA CYS A 137 -6.87 16.58 -11.69
C CYS A 137 -6.46 17.35 -12.96
N ARG A 138 -6.78 18.65 -13.01
CA ARG A 138 -6.60 19.49 -14.22
C ARG A 138 -5.30 20.30 -14.23
N GLY A 139 -4.36 20.00 -13.34
CA GLY A 139 -3.03 20.60 -13.32
C GLY A 139 -2.20 20.29 -14.58
N TYR A 140 -1.10 21.02 -14.75
CA TYR A 140 -0.19 20.91 -15.88
C TYR A 140 1.25 20.71 -15.36
N PHE A 141 1.50 19.53 -14.79
CA PHE A 141 2.83 19.18 -14.29
C PHE A 141 3.54 18.28 -15.30
N SER A 142 4.67 18.72 -15.84
CA SER A 142 5.55 17.85 -16.63
C SER A 142 6.15 16.78 -15.73
N ARG A 143 5.99 15.51 -16.11
CA ARG A 143 6.51 14.33 -15.42
C ARG A 143 7.10 13.36 -16.44
N TYR A 144 7.85 12.39 -15.96
CA TYR A 144 8.44 11.33 -16.79
C TYR A 144 7.80 9.99 -16.47
N PHE A 145 7.60 9.16 -17.49
CA PHE A 145 7.22 7.75 -17.34
C PHE A 145 8.11 6.91 -18.25
N TYR A 146 8.38 5.67 -17.87
CA TYR A 146 9.05 4.73 -18.76
C TYR A 146 8.02 4.15 -19.75
N ASN A 147 8.24 4.39 -21.03
CA ASN A 147 7.42 3.83 -22.08
C ASN A 147 7.91 2.40 -22.42
N LYS A 148 7.06 1.40 -22.15
CA LYS A 148 7.35 -0.02 -22.38
C LYS A 148 7.48 -0.40 -23.86
N GLU A 149 7.03 0.43 -24.79
CA GLU A 149 7.08 0.20 -26.23
C GLU A 149 8.40 0.71 -26.81
N THR A 150 8.69 2.00 -26.60
CA THR A 150 9.91 2.68 -27.06
C THR A 150 11.15 2.37 -26.21
N LYS A 151 10.95 1.77 -25.03
CA LYS A 151 11.99 1.40 -24.03
C LYS A 151 12.75 2.60 -23.44
N ILE A 152 12.19 3.81 -23.54
CA ILE A 152 12.81 5.04 -23.03
C ILE A 152 11.88 5.78 -22.06
N CYS A 153 12.45 6.63 -21.22
CA CYS A 153 11.71 7.56 -20.37
C CYS A 153 11.23 8.77 -21.18
N GLU A 154 9.92 9.00 -21.20
CA GLU A 154 9.23 10.02 -21.99
C GLU A 154 8.51 11.03 -21.08
N VAL A 155 8.34 12.26 -21.55
CA VAL A 155 7.58 13.29 -20.84
C VAL A 155 6.08 13.08 -21.04
N PHE A 156 5.29 13.24 -19.98
CA PHE A 156 3.83 13.35 -20.05
C PHE A 156 3.29 14.48 -19.15
N LYS A 157 2.06 14.90 -19.44
CA LYS A 157 1.30 15.83 -18.58
C LYS A 157 0.64 15.06 -17.46
N TYR A 158 1.04 15.32 -16.22
CA TYR A 158 0.37 14.87 -15.01
C TYR A 158 -0.55 15.96 -14.46
N GLY A 159 -1.75 15.57 -14.05
CA GLY A 159 -2.83 16.41 -13.54
C GLY A 159 -2.64 16.91 -12.11
N GLY A 160 -1.74 16.30 -11.35
CA GLY A 160 -1.39 16.73 -9.99
C GLY A 160 -1.98 15.89 -8.85
N CYS A 161 -2.91 14.97 -9.13
CA CYS A 161 -3.42 14.01 -8.15
C CYS A 161 -3.62 12.62 -8.78
N LEU A 162 -3.66 11.59 -7.92
CA LEU A 162 -3.73 10.19 -8.32
C LEU A 162 -2.56 9.80 -9.25
N GLY A 163 -2.84 9.18 -10.39
CA GLY A 163 -1.82 8.60 -11.26
C GLY A 163 -1.46 7.18 -10.84
N ASN A 164 -0.33 6.70 -11.36
CA ASN A 164 0.31 5.46 -10.92
C ASN A 164 1.80 5.68 -10.61
N GLN A 165 2.47 4.59 -10.24
CA GLN A 165 3.87 4.57 -9.80
C GLN A 165 4.89 4.83 -10.93
N ASN A 166 4.50 4.77 -12.21
CA ASN A 166 5.32 5.16 -13.36
C ASN A 166 5.26 6.69 -13.60
N ASN A 167 5.59 7.47 -12.56
CA ASN A 167 5.44 8.92 -12.53
C ASN A 167 6.58 9.58 -11.76
N PHE A 168 7.65 9.93 -12.48
CA PHE A 168 8.88 10.49 -11.95
C PHE A 168 8.92 12.00 -12.13
N LYS A 169 9.61 12.70 -11.21
CA LYS A 169 9.71 14.17 -11.26
C LYS A 169 10.71 14.65 -12.31
N ASN A 170 11.71 13.83 -12.61
CA ASN A 170 12.79 14.15 -13.54
C ASN A 170 13.22 12.91 -14.36
N LEU A 171 13.99 13.16 -15.43
CA LEU A 171 14.41 12.10 -16.37
C LEU A 171 15.38 11.10 -15.73
N GLU A 172 16.32 11.56 -14.94
CA GLU A 172 17.37 10.75 -14.29
C GLU A 172 16.76 9.72 -13.33
N GLU A 173 15.80 10.15 -12.51
CA GLU A 173 15.02 9.29 -11.60
C GLU A 173 14.27 8.17 -12.36
N CYS A 174 13.62 8.52 -13.48
CA CYS A 174 12.99 7.54 -14.36
C CYS A 174 14.00 6.56 -14.97
N GLN A 175 15.14 7.08 -15.44
CA GLN A 175 16.16 6.28 -16.11
C GLN A 175 16.84 5.30 -15.15
N ALA A 176 17.22 5.77 -13.96
CA ALA A 176 17.80 4.94 -12.91
C ALA A 176 16.84 3.87 -12.38
N THR A 177 15.52 4.14 -12.36
CA THR A 177 14.52 3.18 -11.86
C THR A 177 14.07 2.18 -12.93
N CYS A 178 13.79 2.65 -14.14
CA CYS A 178 13.08 1.88 -15.17
C CYS A 178 13.84 1.75 -16.50
N GLN A 179 14.85 2.58 -16.78
CA GLN A 179 15.66 2.49 -18.02
C GLN A 179 17.04 1.87 -17.79
N VAL A 180 17.27 1.19 -16.66
CA VAL A 180 18.56 0.58 -16.30
C VAL A 180 19.18 -0.13 -17.51
N ASN A 181 20.29 0.44 -17.99
CA ASN A 181 21.06 -0.13 -19.07
C ASN A 181 21.79 -1.35 -18.52
N CYS A 182 21.37 -2.55 -18.92
CA CYS A 182 22.15 -3.76 -18.72
C CYS A 182 23.37 -3.73 -19.66
N LYS A 183 24.37 -2.92 -19.31
CA LYS A 183 25.75 -3.03 -19.77
C LYS A 183 26.56 -3.58 -18.61
N LEU A 184 26.59 -4.90 -18.51
CA LEU A 184 27.67 -5.56 -17.78
C LEU A 184 28.87 -5.71 -18.71
N LEU A 185 30.04 -5.50 -18.09
CA LEU A 185 31.38 -5.57 -18.68
C LEU A 185 31.78 -7.04 -18.95
#